data_AF-A0AAD6X4J6-F1
#
_entry.id   AF-A0AAD6X4J6-F1
#
_cell.length_a   1.000
_cell.length_b   1.000
_cell.length_c   1.000
_cell.angle_alpha   90.00
_cell.angle_beta   90.00
_cell.angle_gamma   90.00
#
_symmetry.space_group_name_H-M   'P 1'
#
loop_
_entity.id
_entity.type
_entity.pdbx_description
1 polymer ?
#
loop_
_entity_poly.entity_id
_entity_poly.type
_entity_poly.pdbx_seq_one_letter_code
_entity_poly.pdbx_strand_id
1 'polypeptide(L)'
;MDTAVPVFPDDAPEWLTDAVMNLTVTPLGSNFKAVLDAIIRIEGANNFDEGKGLSTSLRPEVVGAWIKGGRGRKAKKIPVIKKLQTYAKDWQAWWDSLQPKWRKRNSHGQWEIGGEYGEDWGTLDCPGVNGLISVAASLYFWGRQLHEAREEKGNAWFEENIQLWDAALNDVSWVLDSFSAFLVA
;
A
#
# COMPACT_ATOMS: atom_id res chain seq x y z
N MET A 1 15.69 15.09 3.40
CA MET A 1 15.99 13.68 3.70
C MET A 1 15.60 12.90 2.46
N ASP A 2 16.55 12.15 1.93
CA ASP A 2 16.62 11.73 0.53
C ASP A 2 15.45 10.83 0.12
N THR A 3 14.50 11.36 -0.66
CA THR A 3 13.40 10.58 -1.25
C THR A 3 13.80 10.13 -2.65
N ALA A 4 14.85 9.30 -2.71
CA ALA A 4 15.26 8.68 -3.96
C ALA A 4 14.11 7.87 -4.55
N VAL A 5 13.95 7.94 -5.86
CA VAL A 5 12.98 7.13 -6.61
C VAL A 5 13.32 5.64 -6.41
N PRO A 6 12.34 4.74 -6.26
CA PRO A 6 12.58 3.30 -6.24
C PRO A 6 13.39 2.84 -7.46
N VAL A 7 14.31 1.90 -7.25
CA VAL A 7 15.13 1.32 -8.33
C VAL A 7 14.37 0.14 -8.91
N PHE A 8 14.31 0.06 -10.24
CA PHE A 8 13.61 -1.00 -10.95
C PHE A 8 14.62 -1.99 -11.58
N PRO A 9 14.29 -3.29 -11.62
CA PRO A 9 14.94 -4.25 -12.49
C PRO A 9 14.85 -3.85 -13.97
N ASP A 10 15.82 -4.27 -14.79
CA ASP A 10 15.87 -3.95 -16.23
C ASP A 10 14.68 -4.51 -17.01
N ASP A 11 14.11 -5.62 -16.54
CA ASP A 11 12.96 -6.31 -17.11
C ASP A 11 11.62 -5.85 -16.49
N ALA A 12 11.62 -4.83 -15.62
CA ALA A 12 10.42 -4.33 -15.00
C ALA A 12 9.43 -3.78 -16.06
N PRO A 13 8.19 -4.26 -16.08
CA PRO A 13 7.22 -3.88 -17.10
C PRO A 13 6.73 -2.44 -16.91
N GLU A 14 6.30 -1.80 -18.01
CA GLU A 14 5.82 -0.41 -18.00
C GLU A 14 4.66 -0.19 -17.03
N TRP A 15 3.79 -1.19 -16.82
CA TRP A 15 2.68 -1.06 -15.88
C TRP A 15 3.14 -0.85 -14.44
N LEU A 16 4.28 -1.46 -14.04
CA LEU A 16 4.83 -1.36 -12.70
C LEU A 16 5.58 -0.05 -12.55
N THR A 17 6.47 0.26 -13.50
CA THR A 17 7.27 1.49 -13.46
C THR A 17 6.37 2.72 -13.50
N ASP A 18 5.40 2.79 -14.42
CA ASP A 18 4.44 3.90 -14.45
C ASP A 18 3.62 3.99 -13.16
N ALA A 19 3.15 2.86 -12.63
CA ALA A 19 2.38 2.88 -11.38
C ALA A 19 3.21 3.44 -10.22
N VAL A 20 4.41 2.91 -10.00
CA VAL A 20 5.29 3.34 -8.91
C VAL A 20 5.68 4.82 -9.07
N MET A 21 6.05 5.27 -10.27
CA MET A 21 6.41 6.66 -10.51
C MET A 21 5.25 7.64 -10.23
N ASN A 22 4.01 7.23 -10.50
CA ASN A 22 2.84 8.05 -10.15
C ASN A 22 2.58 8.12 -8.65
N LEU A 23 3.04 7.12 -7.88
CA LEU A 23 2.95 7.08 -6.43
C LEU A 23 4.14 7.77 -5.73
N THR A 24 5.12 8.30 -6.46
CA THR A 24 6.26 9.03 -5.89
C THR A 24 6.20 10.55 -6.10
N VAL A 25 5.16 11.07 -6.74
CA VAL A 25 5.03 12.51 -7.04
C VAL A 25 4.99 13.35 -5.76
N THR A 26 4.27 12.87 -4.72
CA THR A 26 4.32 13.47 -3.38
C THR A 26 5.31 12.71 -2.50
N PRO A 27 6.29 13.39 -1.87
CA PRO A 27 7.28 12.74 -1.02
C PRO A 27 6.67 12.34 0.33
N LEU A 28 6.25 11.08 0.47
CA LEU A 28 5.67 10.54 1.70
C LEU A 28 6.70 9.90 2.66
N GLY A 29 7.98 10.14 2.42
CA GLY A 29 9.07 9.66 3.27
C GLY A 29 9.56 8.24 2.98
N SER A 30 10.57 7.82 3.73
CA SER A 30 11.30 6.56 3.51
C SER A 30 10.46 5.31 3.74
N ASN A 31 9.51 5.34 4.69
CA ASN A 31 8.67 4.17 4.97
C ASN A 31 7.74 3.87 3.79
N PHE A 32 7.18 4.90 3.15
CA PHE A 32 6.38 4.71 1.95
C PHE A 32 7.23 4.23 0.77
N LYS A 33 8.46 4.72 0.64
CA LYS A 33 9.42 4.18 -0.33
C LYS A 33 9.71 2.70 -0.07
N ALA A 34 9.89 2.29 1.18
CA ALA A 34 10.16 0.89 1.53
C ALA A 34 9.01 -0.05 1.11
N VAL A 35 7.76 0.40 1.23
CA VAL A 35 6.59 -0.31 0.68
C VAL A 35 6.71 -0.51 -0.83
N LEU A 36 7.05 0.55 -1.58
CA LEU A 36 7.22 0.46 -3.04
C LEU A 36 8.39 -0.46 -3.42
N ASP A 37 9.53 -0.35 -2.73
CA ASP A 37 10.68 -1.21 -2.97
C ASP A 37 10.33 -2.69 -2.71
N ALA A 38 9.58 -2.98 -1.65
CA ALA A 38 9.14 -4.34 -1.33
C ALA A 38 8.19 -4.90 -2.41
N ILE A 39 7.27 -4.08 -2.93
CA ILE A 39 6.41 -4.50 -4.05
C ILE A 39 7.25 -4.82 -5.29
N ILE A 40 8.23 -3.99 -5.64
CA ILE A 40 9.11 -4.26 -6.79
C ILE A 40 9.83 -5.60 -6.62
N ARG A 41 10.32 -5.90 -5.42
CA ARG A 41 10.96 -7.20 -5.12
C ARG A 41 9.99 -8.38 -5.24
N ILE A 42 8.79 -8.25 -4.67
CA ILE A 42 7.75 -9.29 -4.74
C ILE A 42 7.34 -9.57 -6.19
N GLU A 43 7.10 -8.52 -6.98
CA GLU A 43 6.72 -8.67 -8.38
C GLU A 43 7.87 -9.28 -9.20
N GLY A 44 9.11 -8.85 -8.96
CA GLY A 44 10.29 -9.44 -9.62
C GLY A 44 10.49 -10.92 -9.28
N ALA A 45 10.30 -11.31 -8.01
CA ALA A 45 10.35 -12.72 -7.60
C ALA A 45 9.25 -13.58 -8.24
N ASN A 46 8.13 -12.95 -8.62
CA ASN A 46 7.03 -13.58 -9.36
C ASN A 46 7.15 -13.38 -10.89
N ASN A 47 8.31 -12.96 -11.41
CA ASN A 47 8.56 -12.69 -12.82
C ASN A 47 7.54 -11.72 -13.46
N PHE A 48 6.98 -10.82 -12.64
CA PHE A 48 5.94 -9.87 -13.04
C PHE A 48 4.68 -10.52 -13.63
N ASP A 49 4.36 -11.74 -13.19
CA ASP A 49 3.21 -12.51 -13.67
C ASP A 49 1.88 -11.77 -13.52
N GLU A 50 0.95 -12.07 -14.42
CA GLU A 50 -0.42 -11.57 -14.32
C GLU A 50 -1.24 -12.44 -13.36
N GLY A 51 -1.53 -11.90 -12.17
CA GLY A 51 -2.45 -12.53 -11.22
C GLY A 51 -3.90 -12.07 -11.37
N LYS A 52 -4.80 -12.78 -10.66
CA LYS A 52 -6.23 -12.43 -10.56
C LYS A 52 -6.48 -11.11 -9.82
N GLY A 53 -5.44 -10.56 -9.17
CA GLY A 53 -5.50 -9.36 -8.35
C GLY A 53 -6.07 -9.60 -6.96
N LEU A 54 -5.99 -8.57 -6.12
CA LEU A 54 -6.56 -8.61 -4.77
C LEU A 54 -8.07 -8.75 -4.80
N SER A 55 -8.64 -9.31 -3.73
CA SER A 55 -10.08 -9.34 -3.51
C SER A 55 -10.68 -7.93 -3.56
N THR A 56 -11.82 -7.80 -4.23
CA THR A 56 -12.60 -6.56 -4.28
C THR A 56 -13.50 -6.40 -3.06
N SER A 57 -13.66 -7.46 -2.24
CA SER A 57 -14.41 -7.41 -1.00
C SER A 57 -13.83 -6.37 -0.04
N LEU A 58 -14.70 -5.57 0.57
CA LEU A 58 -14.37 -4.50 1.52
C LEU A 58 -13.43 -3.39 1.00
N ARG A 59 -12.99 -3.46 -0.26
CA ARG A 59 -12.09 -2.47 -0.85
C ARG A 59 -12.70 -1.07 -0.78
N PRO A 60 -11.95 -0.05 -0.30
CA PRO A 60 -12.45 1.32 -0.28
C PRO A 60 -12.87 1.77 -1.68
N GLU A 61 -14.04 2.41 -1.77
CA GLU A 61 -14.63 2.84 -3.04
C GLU A 61 -13.65 3.67 -3.88
N VAL A 62 -12.88 4.53 -3.22
CA VAL A 62 -11.87 5.40 -3.83
C VAL A 62 -10.80 4.61 -4.61
N VAL A 63 -10.41 3.45 -4.11
CA VAL A 63 -9.44 2.55 -4.77
C VAL A 63 -10.09 1.87 -5.96
N GLY A 64 -11.33 1.39 -5.79
CA GLY A 64 -12.11 0.80 -6.89
C GLY A 64 -12.36 1.79 -8.04
N ALA A 65 -12.70 3.03 -7.72
CA ALA A 65 -12.88 4.11 -8.68
C ALA A 65 -11.59 4.45 -9.42
N TRP A 66 -10.45 4.50 -8.73
CA TRP A 66 -9.14 4.69 -9.35
C TRP A 66 -8.78 3.59 -10.33
N ILE A 67 -8.98 2.32 -9.96
CA ILE A 67 -8.73 1.17 -10.84
C ILE A 67 -9.62 1.25 -12.10
N LYS A 68 -10.92 1.55 -11.93
CA LYS A 68 -11.86 1.71 -13.05
C LYS A 68 -11.55 2.91 -13.95
N GLY A 69 -10.99 3.98 -13.39
CA GLY A 69 -10.67 5.22 -14.09
C GLY A 69 -9.45 5.16 -15.00
N GLY A 70 -8.74 4.02 -15.04
CA GLY A 70 -7.45 3.87 -15.70
C GLY A 70 -6.32 4.35 -14.79
N ARG A 71 -5.32 3.50 -14.56
CA ARG A 71 -4.14 3.80 -13.72
C ARG A 71 -3.02 4.45 -14.53
N GLY A 72 -1.93 4.81 -13.87
CA GLY A 72 -0.72 5.25 -14.54
C GLY A 72 -0.94 6.57 -15.30
N ARG A 73 -0.31 6.71 -16.46
CA ARG A 73 -0.47 7.88 -17.37
C ARG A 73 -1.92 8.13 -17.81
N LYS A 74 -2.81 7.13 -17.69
CA LYS A 74 -4.23 7.25 -18.04
C LYS A 74 -5.09 7.76 -16.87
N ALA A 75 -4.55 7.82 -15.66
CA ALA A 75 -5.25 8.33 -14.50
C ALA A 75 -5.48 9.83 -14.64
N LYS A 76 -6.72 10.22 -14.93
CA LYS A 76 -7.05 11.64 -15.19
C LYS A 76 -6.88 12.51 -13.95
N LYS A 77 -7.12 11.97 -12.75
CA LYS A 77 -6.93 12.63 -11.45
C LYS A 77 -6.69 11.60 -10.37
N ILE A 78 -5.76 11.89 -9.45
CA ILE A 78 -5.64 11.15 -8.19
C ILE A 78 -6.91 11.44 -7.36
N PRO A 79 -7.56 10.42 -6.78
CA PRO A 79 -8.77 10.62 -6.01
C PRO A 79 -8.56 11.46 -4.75
N VAL A 80 -9.63 12.14 -4.31
CA VAL A 80 -9.67 12.89 -3.04
C VAL A 80 -10.50 12.10 -2.03
N ILE A 81 -9.97 11.87 -0.83
CA ILE A 81 -10.72 11.22 0.25
C ILE A 81 -11.55 12.28 0.96
N LYS A 82 -12.88 12.16 0.86
CA LYS A 82 -13.81 13.16 1.42
C LYS A 82 -13.92 13.12 2.95
N LYS A 83 -13.87 11.92 3.53
CA LYS A 83 -14.02 11.68 4.97
C LYS A 83 -12.91 10.74 5.44
N LEU A 84 -11.83 11.32 5.95
CA LEU A 84 -10.60 10.57 6.24
C LEU A 84 -10.78 9.51 7.32
N GLN A 85 -11.51 9.81 8.40
CA GLN A 85 -11.83 8.82 9.43
C GLN A 85 -12.68 7.64 8.92
N THR A 86 -13.65 7.89 8.04
CA THR A 86 -14.45 6.81 7.43
C THR A 86 -13.55 5.97 6.53
N TYR A 87 -12.72 6.63 5.71
CA TYR A 87 -11.76 5.94 4.87
C TYR A 87 -10.77 5.09 5.66
N ALA A 88 -10.23 5.59 6.77
CA ALA A 88 -9.32 4.83 7.62
C ALA A 88 -9.96 3.53 8.13
N LYS A 89 -11.24 3.58 8.54
CA LYS A 89 -12.00 2.40 8.96
C LYS A 89 -12.24 1.42 7.81
N ASP A 90 -12.66 1.92 6.65
CA ASP A 90 -12.90 1.08 5.46
C ASP A 90 -11.59 0.44 4.98
N TRP A 91 -10.50 1.21 5.00
CA TRP A 91 -9.17 0.74 4.65
C TRP A 91 -8.69 -0.34 5.62
N GLN A 92 -8.88 -0.14 6.92
CA GLN A 92 -8.53 -1.14 7.93
C GLN A 92 -9.33 -2.43 7.74
N ALA A 93 -10.65 -2.35 7.53
CA ALA A 93 -11.49 -3.52 7.28
C ALA A 93 -11.05 -4.28 6.01
N TRP A 94 -10.66 -3.54 4.96
CA TRP A 94 -10.11 -4.13 3.75
C TRP A 94 -8.78 -4.84 4.02
N TRP A 95 -7.83 -4.14 4.64
CA TRP A 95 -6.51 -4.70 4.96
C TRP A 95 -6.60 -5.94 5.85
N ASP A 96 -7.51 -5.92 6.84
CA ASP A 96 -7.81 -7.04 7.71
C ASP A 96 -8.29 -8.27 6.94
N SER A 97 -9.11 -8.07 5.90
CA SER A 97 -9.60 -9.17 5.05
C SER A 97 -8.54 -9.79 4.14
N LEU A 98 -7.42 -9.09 3.94
CA LEU A 98 -6.30 -9.55 3.12
C LEU A 98 -5.25 -10.31 3.93
N GLN A 99 -5.32 -10.28 5.27
CA GLN A 99 -4.25 -10.81 6.08
C GLN A 99 -4.16 -12.33 6.03
N PRO A 100 -2.92 -12.87 5.95
CA PRO A 100 -2.71 -14.31 6.06
C PRO A 100 -3.25 -14.88 7.37
N LYS A 101 -3.74 -16.13 7.33
CA LYS A 101 -4.35 -16.80 8.49
C LYS A 101 -3.41 -16.99 9.67
N TRP A 102 -2.10 -17.06 9.41
CA TRP A 102 -1.09 -17.23 10.44
C TRP A 102 -0.81 -15.95 11.24
N ARG A 103 -1.21 -14.77 10.73
CA ARG A 103 -1.03 -13.51 11.46
C ARG A 103 -1.89 -13.50 12.71
N LYS A 104 -1.32 -12.98 13.79
CA LYS A 104 -1.99 -12.83 15.09
C LYS A 104 -2.21 -11.37 15.41
N ARG A 105 -3.21 -11.11 16.25
CA ARG A 105 -3.45 -9.80 16.83
C ARG A 105 -3.00 -9.78 18.28
N ASN A 106 -2.45 -8.65 18.69
CA ASN A 106 -2.09 -8.39 20.07
C ASN A 106 -3.35 -8.18 20.94
N SER A 107 -3.14 -7.99 22.25
CA SER A 107 -4.22 -7.75 23.22
C SER A 107 -5.07 -6.50 22.94
N HIS A 108 -4.59 -5.58 22.11
CA HIS A 108 -5.30 -4.37 21.69
C HIS A 108 -6.03 -4.55 20.34
N GLY A 109 -6.04 -5.75 19.78
CA GLY A 109 -6.66 -6.04 18.50
C GLY A 109 -5.90 -5.50 17.29
N GLN A 110 -4.65 -5.06 17.45
CA GLN A 110 -3.78 -4.65 16.34
C GLN A 110 -3.00 -5.87 15.84
N TRP A 111 -2.67 -5.90 14.56
CA TRP A 111 -1.80 -6.97 14.05
C TRP A 111 -0.43 -6.92 14.71
N GLU A 112 0.08 -8.10 15.06
CA GLU A 112 1.43 -8.22 15.60
C GLU A 112 2.44 -7.98 14.46
N ILE A 113 3.43 -7.14 14.78
CA ILE A 113 4.59 -6.84 13.93
C ILE A 113 5.78 -7.55 14.57
N GLY A 114 6.49 -8.33 13.77
CA GLY A 114 7.61 -9.18 14.20
C GLY A 114 7.20 -10.62 14.49
N GLY A 115 8.19 -11.48 14.71
CA GLY A 115 8.02 -12.92 14.88
C GLY A 115 8.22 -13.72 13.59
N GLU A 116 7.93 -15.01 13.66
CA GLU A 116 8.00 -15.93 12.51
C GLU A 116 6.78 -15.73 11.61
N TYR A 117 7.02 -15.53 10.31
CA TYR A 117 5.96 -15.56 9.30
C TYR A 117 5.64 -17.01 8.90
N GLY A 118 4.39 -17.26 8.49
CA GLY A 118 3.99 -18.56 7.95
C GLY A 118 4.32 -18.72 6.48
N GLU A 119 4.07 -19.91 5.95
CA GLU A 119 4.36 -20.25 4.53
C GLU A 119 3.23 -19.84 3.57
N ASP A 120 1.99 -19.73 4.06
CA ASP A 120 0.81 -19.40 3.24
C ASP A 120 0.47 -17.91 3.35
N TRP A 121 0.84 -17.13 2.32
CA TRP A 121 0.53 -15.70 2.21
C TRP A 121 -0.87 -15.41 1.65
N GLY A 122 -1.62 -16.46 1.28
CA GLY A 122 -3.02 -16.39 0.91
C GLY A 122 -3.31 -15.33 -0.14
N THR A 123 -4.18 -14.37 0.18
CA THR A 123 -4.61 -13.34 -0.76
C THR A 123 -3.55 -12.29 -1.09
N LEU A 124 -2.45 -12.23 -0.33
CA LEU A 124 -1.35 -11.31 -0.63
C LEU A 124 -0.42 -11.85 -1.72
N ASP A 125 -0.42 -13.17 -1.93
CA ASP A 125 0.26 -13.80 -3.06
C ASP A 125 -0.57 -13.60 -4.34
N CYS A 126 -0.56 -12.36 -4.82
CA CYS A 126 -1.39 -11.90 -5.93
C CYS A 126 -0.56 -11.01 -6.86
N PRO A 127 0.35 -11.60 -7.67
CA PRO A 127 1.20 -10.81 -8.54
C PRO A 127 0.39 -10.01 -9.58
N GLY A 128 1.04 -8.98 -10.11
CA GLY A 128 0.56 -8.22 -11.24
C GLY A 128 -0.29 -7.00 -10.89
N VAL A 129 -0.85 -6.41 -11.94
CA VAL A 129 -1.31 -5.02 -11.94
C VAL A 129 -2.40 -4.69 -10.90
N ASN A 130 -3.24 -5.67 -10.54
CA ASN A 130 -4.35 -5.53 -9.59
C ASN A 130 -4.00 -6.05 -8.18
N GLY A 131 -2.74 -6.41 -7.96
CA GLY A 131 -2.19 -6.90 -6.71
C GLY A 131 -1.83 -5.80 -5.73
N LEU A 132 -0.65 -5.92 -5.15
CA LEU A 132 -0.14 -5.12 -4.03
C LEU A 132 0.05 -3.63 -4.35
N ILE A 133 0.21 -3.27 -5.63
CA ILE A 133 0.17 -1.86 -6.07
C ILE A 133 -1.12 -1.14 -5.66
N SER A 134 -2.25 -1.86 -5.58
CA SER A 134 -3.51 -1.27 -5.11
C SER A 134 -3.44 -0.85 -3.64
N VAL A 135 -2.68 -1.57 -2.81
CA VAL A 135 -2.45 -1.24 -1.40
C VAL A 135 -1.55 0.01 -1.31
N ALA A 136 -0.43 0.05 -2.04
CA ALA A 136 0.42 1.24 -2.09
C ALA A 136 -0.33 2.48 -2.60
N ALA A 137 -1.15 2.34 -3.64
CA ALA A 137 -1.96 3.44 -4.16
C ALA A 137 -2.95 3.97 -3.11
N SER A 138 -3.59 3.08 -2.36
CA SER A 138 -4.52 3.47 -1.29
C SER A 138 -3.83 4.22 -0.14
N LEU A 139 -2.62 3.81 0.25
CA LEU A 139 -1.81 4.51 1.24
C LEU A 139 -1.31 5.85 0.71
N TYR A 140 -0.97 5.93 -0.58
CA TYR A 140 -0.55 7.16 -1.23
C TYR A 140 -1.65 8.21 -1.26
N PHE A 141 -2.90 7.83 -1.61
CA PHE A 141 -4.01 8.79 -1.62
C PHE A 141 -4.24 9.41 -0.25
N TRP A 142 -4.12 8.59 0.80
CA TRP A 142 -4.23 9.03 2.19
C TRP A 142 -3.07 9.94 2.59
N GLY A 143 -1.83 9.47 2.43
CA GLY A 143 -0.64 10.20 2.85
C GLY A 143 -0.47 11.50 2.08
N ARG A 144 -0.80 11.53 0.79
CA ARG A 144 -0.78 12.75 -0.02
C ARG A 144 -1.74 13.81 0.53
N GLN A 145 -2.95 13.41 0.90
CA GLN A 145 -3.91 14.37 1.45
C GLN A 145 -3.46 14.90 2.82
N LEU A 146 -2.83 14.07 3.64
CA LEU A 146 -2.21 14.52 4.89
C LEU A 146 -1.07 15.50 4.64
N HIS A 147 -0.20 15.19 3.68
CA HIS A 147 0.91 16.06 3.28
C HIS A 147 0.40 17.44 2.83
N GLU A 148 -0.65 17.49 2.00
CA GLU A 148 -1.27 18.73 1.54
C GLU A 148 -1.99 19.50 2.66
N ALA A 149 -2.61 18.78 3.60
CA ALA A 149 -3.37 19.39 4.69
C ALA A 149 -2.53 19.86 5.89
N ARG A 150 -1.21 19.59 5.90
CA ARG A 150 -0.31 19.80 7.05
C ARG A 150 -0.31 21.23 7.59
N GLU A 151 -0.40 22.22 6.69
CA GLU A 151 -0.38 23.65 7.06
C GLU A 151 -1.78 24.26 7.19
N GLU A 152 -2.81 23.62 6.63
CA GLU A 152 -4.16 24.18 6.53
C GLU A 152 -5.11 23.73 7.65
N LYS A 153 -4.85 22.57 8.26
CA LYS A 153 -5.72 21.96 9.27
C LYS A 153 -5.14 22.16 10.66
N GLY A 154 -6.02 22.30 11.66
CA GLY A 154 -5.59 22.43 13.05
C GLY A 154 -4.82 21.19 13.52
N ASN A 155 -3.82 21.41 14.39
CA ASN A 155 -2.87 20.39 14.86
C ASN A 155 -3.57 19.10 15.33
N ALA A 156 -4.66 19.19 16.10
CA ALA A 156 -5.36 18.00 16.60
C ALA A 156 -5.93 17.10 15.49
N TRP A 157 -6.49 17.67 14.42
CA TRP A 157 -7.00 16.89 13.29
C TRP A 157 -5.85 16.21 12.53
N PHE A 158 -4.76 16.94 12.32
CA PHE A 158 -3.58 16.39 11.62
C PHE A 158 -2.95 15.24 12.42
N GLU A 159 -2.71 15.45 13.73
CA GLU A 159 -2.10 14.45 14.63
C GLU A 159 -2.91 13.15 14.72
N GLU A 160 -4.24 13.22 14.81
CA GLU A 160 -5.07 12.01 14.83
C GLU A 160 -4.97 11.23 13.52
N ASN A 161 -5.00 11.91 12.37
CA ASN A 161 -5.05 11.23 11.09
C ASN A 161 -3.67 10.76 10.60
N ILE A 162 -2.59 11.45 10.98
CA ILE A 162 -1.22 10.99 10.69
C ILE A 162 -0.89 9.72 11.48
N GLN A 163 -1.32 9.61 12.74
CA GLN A 163 -1.12 8.40 13.54
C GLN A 163 -1.80 7.17 12.93
N LEU A 164 -3.03 7.34 12.42
CA LEU A 164 -3.75 6.25 11.73
C LEU A 164 -3.05 5.82 10.44
N TRP A 165 -2.55 6.78 9.67
CA TRP A 165 -1.81 6.50 8.44
C TRP A 165 -0.45 5.85 8.72
N ASP A 166 0.29 6.34 9.71
CA ASP A 166 1.58 5.78 10.12
C ASP A 166 1.44 4.34 10.63
N ALA A 167 0.40 4.05 11.43
CA ALA A 167 0.12 2.70 11.87
C ALA A 167 -0.16 1.74 10.70
N ALA A 168 -0.99 2.18 9.73
CA ALA A 168 -1.28 1.43 8.51
C ALA A 168 -0.02 1.22 7.65
N LEU A 169 0.79 2.26 7.49
CA LEU A 169 2.02 2.21 6.71
C LEU A 169 3.05 1.28 7.34
N ASN A 170 3.22 1.33 8.65
CA ASN A 170 4.16 0.48 9.38
C ASN A 170 3.78 -0.99 9.28
N ASP A 171 2.49 -1.32 9.40
CA ASP A 171 2.03 -2.70 9.25
C ASP A 171 2.22 -3.23 7.83
N VAL A 172 1.82 -2.45 6.81
CA VAL A 172 2.02 -2.83 5.40
C VAL A 172 3.49 -2.99 5.08
N SER A 173 4.35 -2.06 5.52
CA SER A 173 5.80 -2.15 5.31
C SER A 173 6.35 -3.45 5.87
N TRP A 174 6.00 -3.80 7.11
CA TRP A 174 6.45 -5.05 7.71
C TRP A 174 5.95 -6.30 6.97
N VAL A 175 4.67 -6.33 6.58
CA VAL A 175 4.08 -7.46 5.85
C VAL A 175 4.78 -7.67 4.51
N LEU A 176 4.96 -6.60 3.74
CA LEU A 176 5.56 -6.72 2.40
C LEU A 176 7.05 -7.02 2.47
N ASP A 177 7.78 -6.47 3.45
CA ASP A 177 9.18 -6.82 3.63
C ASP A 177 9.35 -8.29 4.05
N SER A 178 8.49 -8.77 4.95
CA SER A 178 8.46 -10.18 5.36
C SER A 178 8.08 -11.11 4.20
N PHE A 179 7.11 -10.71 3.36
CA PHE A 179 6.73 -11.49 2.18
C PHE A 179 7.85 -11.51 1.13
N SER A 180 8.46 -10.35 0.88
CA SER A 180 9.62 -10.25 0.01
C SER A 180 10.76 -11.15 0.50
N ALA A 181 11.01 -11.22 1.81
CA ALA A 181 12.04 -12.07 2.39
C ALA A 181 11.71 -13.56 2.23
N PHE A 182 10.44 -13.94 2.39
CA PHE A 182 9.97 -15.31 2.16
C PHE A 182 10.17 -15.78 0.72
N LEU A 183 9.89 -14.92 -0.27
CA LEU A 183 10.01 -15.28 -1.70
C LEU A 183 11.45 -15.49 -2.18
N VAL A 184 12.44 -14.98 -1.43
CA VAL A 184 13.87 -15.08 -1.79
C VAL A 184 14.64 -16.08 -0.91
N ALA A 185 13.97 -16.71 0.07
CA ALA A 185 14.54 -17.70 0.99
C ALA A 185 14.58 -19.09 0.34
#